data_AF-A0A9P9R7A5-F1
#
_entry.id   AF-A0A9P9R7A5-F1
#
_cell.length_a   1.000
_cell.length_b   1.000
_cell.length_c   1.000
_cell.angle_alpha   90.00
_cell.angle_beta   90.00
_cell.angle_gamma   90.00
#
_symmetry.space_group_name_H-M   'P 1'
#
loop_
_entity.id
_entity.type
_entity.pdbx_description
1 polymer ?
#
loop_
_entity_poly.entity_id
_entity_poly.type
_entity_poly.pdbx_seq_one_letter_code
_entity_poly.pdbx_strand_id
1 'polypeptide(L)'
;MPDFIVGPRCGLCCFNFNEGDDFFIVTPSGLHSWRFPYKIHKTFTNGVDYIEYYTSDNHHAHHDEIATGCHLQCWALVAPSTSLEQCIEINRYQCTPVLWQDMARYRWLEDSLVSRLKLLRPLPVELRRKISGYLLREYSASILETLCPDTTPVPTQVDLSAPLTELHVDFEGQTYVRSLVQRPTETNSKWAPSTIYVSHNHHGIVQVIVTESRTTPETERVHGIWWKTLKRPGPGGHLELHGDGVKLRDITWHDEFGNTPPDHRVWPHQFCQLHNAPPHLADLFQYNTPGTTAYSADDDLTLYQETPFHSVISRIWMRGRNRLDLELAIAFETNKQRTMLLGGWPLPVLPGIGWTLLASSEGAPGHFFFDLGPRGIRTLLFDSPPPAPTIPQPRLPIPLSPRPLSRTLEEFYWSSAPTEDIVQILPSYHHRGGEYGTKACVGQVRLDHLGPALIPDYSQRLYLGFKRLKEGPFVEDVKLSLTPPDSSLLSWLEVSWSERLEWWYSYRQCRVWQGNRASPATKEF
;
A
#
# COMPACT_ATOMS: atom_id res chain seq x y z
N MET A 1 -2.73 -20.37 19.84
CA MET A 1 -2.38 -19.25 18.93
C MET A 1 -1.18 -18.59 19.56
N PRO A 2 -0.18 -18.12 18.80
CA PRO A 2 0.95 -17.43 19.39
C PRO A 2 0.46 -16.20 20.16
N ASP A 3 1.13 -15.88 21.27
CA ASP A 3 0.81 -14.71 22.08
C ASP A 3 1.19 -13.44 21.33
N PHE A 4 2.41 -13.41 20.76
CA PHE A 4 2.92 -12.25 20.01
C PHE A 4 3.24 -12.58 18.55
N ILE A 5 3.01 -11.60 17.68
CA ILE A 5 3.50 -11.63 16.29
C ILE A 5 4.70 -10.70 16.15
N VAL A 6 5.74 -11.18 15.46
CA VAL A 6 6.97 -10.44 15.18
C VAL A 6 7.06 -10.14 13.69
N GLY A 7 7.18 -8.85 13.35
CA GLY A 7 7.33 -8.39 11.98
C GLY A 7 8.68 -8.75 11.35
N PRO A 8 8.82 -8.59 10.02
CA PRO A 8 10.02 -9.01 9.28
C PRO A 8 11.19 -8.04 9.40
N ARG A 9 11.03 -6.89 10.07
CA ARG A 9 12.06 -5.85 10.19
C ARG A 9 12.60 -5.73 11.60
N CYS A 10 13.88 -5.43 11.70
CA CYS A 10 14.53 -5.08 12.95
C CYS A 10 14.07 -3.70 13.45
N GLY A 11 13.66 -3.61 14.72
CA GLY A 11 13.25 -2.35 15.35
C GLY A 11 14.36 -1.31 15.51
N LEU A 12 15.64 -1.70 15.34
CA LEU A 12 16.79 -0.82 15.54
C LEU A 12 17.42 -0.29 14.25
N CYS A 13 17.31 -1.03 13.14
CA CYS A 13 17.87 -0.60 11.86
C CYS A 13 16.86 -0.60 10.71
N CYS A 14 15.62 -1.00 10.97
CA CYS A 14 14.50 -1.07 10.02
C CYS A 14 14.77 -1.89 8.74
N PHE A 15 15.84 -2.70 8.71
CA PHE A 15 16.10 -3.67 7.65
C PHE A 15 15.41 -5.01 7.93
N ASN A 16 15.08 -5.72 6.86
CA ASN A 16 14.51 -7.06 6.95
C ASN A 16 15.51 -8.05 7.58
N PHE A 17 14.98 -9.00 8.35
CA PHE A 17 15.73 -10.16 8.79
C PHE A 17 16.02 -11.10 7.62
N ASN A 18 17.22 -11.66 7.60
CA ASN A 18 17.56 -12.80 6.75
C ASN A 18 17.46 -14.10 7.54
N GLU A 19 17.22 -15.22 6.85
CA GLU A 19 17.25 -16.53 7.51
C GLU A 19 18.61 -16.76 8.20
N GLY A 20 18.56 -17.14 9.46
CA GLY A 20 19.75 -17.37 10.29
C GLY A 20 20.32 -16.13 10.97
N ASP A 21 19.75 -14.93 10.77
CA ASP A 21 20.12 -13.75 11.56
C ASP A 21 19.90 -14.01 13.05
N ASP A 22 20.87 -13.69 13.90
CA ASP A 22 20.70 -13.71 15.35
C ASP A 22 19.87 -12.50 15.80
N PHE A 23 18.72 -12.78 16.40
CA PHE A 23 17.81 -11.74 16.87
C PHE A 23 17.17 -12.13 18.22
N PHE A 24 16.61 -11.13 18.89
CA PHE A 24 15.79 -11.30 20.08
C PHE A 24 14.51 -10.47 19.91
N ILE A 25 13.53 -10.71 20.76
CA ILE A 25 12.19 -10.11 20.63
C ILE A 25 11.93 -9.24 21.86
N VAL A 26 11.35 -8.08 21.66
CA VAL A 26 10.95 -7.12 22.69
C VAL A 26 9.44 -6.98 22.68
N THR A 27 8.78 -7.27 23.79
CA THR A 27 7.33 -7.11 23.95
C THR A 27 6.96 -5.63 24.14
N PRO A 28 5.67 -5.25 23.96
CA PRO A 28 5.19 -3.91 24.30
C PRO A 28 5.44 -3.51 25.77
N SER A 29 5.55 -4.48 26.68
CA SER A 29 5.87 -4.26 28.09
C SER A 29 7.37 -4.06 28.37
N GLY A 30 8.22 -4.09 27.34
CA GLY A 30 9.68 -3.95 27.45
C GLY A 30 10.41 -5.24 27.87
N LEU A 31 9.72 -6.38 27.95
CA LEU A 31 10.38 -7.66 28.23
C LEU A 31 11.10 -8.17 26.98
N HIS A 32 12.32 -8.67 27.16
CA HIS A 32 13.09 -9.29 26.09
C HIS A 32 13.11 -10.82 26.17
N SER A 33 13.05 -11.46 25.01
CA SER A 33 13.22 -12.90 24.88
C SER A 33 14.70 -13.29 24.83
N TRP A 34 14.99 -14.60 24.85
CA TRP A 34 16.33 -15.12 24.57
C TRP A 34 16.71 -14.92 23.10
N ARG A 35 17.99 -15.14 22.78
CA ARG A 35 18.44 -15.13 21.39
C ARG A 35 17.83 -16.29 20.60
N PHE A 36 17.40 -16.04 19.38
CA PHE A 36 16.94 -17.04 18.43
C PHE A 36 17.54 -16.78 17.05
N PRO A 37 17.80 -17.82 16.24
CA PRO A 37 18.07 -17.66 14.82
C PRO A 37 16.75 -17.36 14.10
N TYR A 38 16.71 -16.28 13.34
CA TYR A 38 15.52 -15.87 12.57
C TYR A 38 15.16 -16.93 11.54
N LYS A 39 13.88 -17.27 11.51
CA LYS A 39 13.27 -18.08 10.47
C LYS A 39 11.84 -17.61 10.26
N ILE A 40 11.44 -17.43 9.01
CA ILE A 40 10.10 -16.96 8.64
C ILE A 40 9.04 -18.04 8.92
N HIS A 41 7.83 -17.62 9.31
CA HIS A 41 6.70 -18.50 9.64
C HIS A 41 6.99 -19.55 10.71
N LYS A 42 7.77 -19.16 11.73
CA LYS A 42 8.15 -20.07 12.81
C LYS A 42 7.69 -19.55 14.17
N THR A 43 7.19 -20.48 14.98
CA THR A 43 6.89 -20.24 16.38
C THR A 43 8.13 -20.48 17.24
N PHE A 44 8.37 -19.58 18.18
CA PHE A 44 9.41 -19.66 19.19
C PHE A 44 8.75 -19.53 20.56
N THR A 45 9.18 -20.33 21.52
CA THR A 45 8.68 -20.22 22.90
C THR A 45 9.83 -19.75 23.77
N ASN A 46 9.61 -18.69 24.53
CA ASN A 46 10.57 -18.29 25.56
C ASN A 46 10.44 -19.24 26.76
N GLY A 47 11.52 -19.92 27.11
CA GLY A 47 11.52 -21.00 28.10
C GLY A 47 11.33 -20.55 29.55
N VAL A 48 11.26 -19.24 29.82
CA VAL A 48 11.17 -18.69 31.19
C VAL A 48 9.74 -18.25 31.53
N ASP A 49 8.99 -17.76 30.55
CA ASP A 49 7.65 -17.20 30.69
C ASP A 49 6.59 -17.96 29.86
N TYR A 50 7.02 -18.99 29.11
CA TYR A 50 6.18 -19.77 28.19
C TYR A 50 5.49 -18.93 27.11
N ILE A 51 5.98 -17.71 26.84
CA ILE A 51 5.39 -16.83 25.83
C ILE A 51 5.75 -17.37 24.44
N GLU A 52 4.73 -17.53 23.60
CA GLU A 52 4.85 -17.95 22.20
C GLU A 52 4.91 -16.74 21.26
N TYR A 53 5.94 -16.72 20.41
CA TYR A 53 6.16 -15.70 19.39
C TYR A 53 6.07 -16.33 18.00
N TYR A 54 5.43 -15.67 17.05
CA TYR A 54 5.38 -16.10 15.65
C TYR A 54 5.98 -15.06 14.72
N THR A 55 6.97 -15.45 13.92
CA THR A 55 7.57 -14.59 12.90
C THR A 55 6.72 -14.60 11.63
N SER A 56 6.42 -13.40 11.11
CA SER A 56 5.68 -13.25 9.85
C SER A 56 6.48 -12.51 8.79
N ASP A 57 6.20 -12.83 7.54
CA ASP A 57 6.63 -12.11 6.34
C ASP A 57 5.82 -10.82 6.11
N ASN A 58 4.65 -10.75 6.75
CA ASN A 58 3.71 -9.65 6.63
C ASN A 58 3.80 -8.73 7.84
N HIS A 59 3.66 -7.42 7.60
CA HIS A 59 3.46 -6.40 8.63
C HIS A 59 2.08 -6.52 9.28
N HIS A 60 1.75 -7.65 9.91
CA HIS A 60 0.44 -7.88 10.49
C HIS A 60 0.11 -6.85 11.58
N ALA A 61 -0.68 -5.83 11.23
CA ALA A 61 -1.30 -4.88 12.15
C ALA A 61 -2.55 -5.49 12.84
N HIS A 62 -2.53 -6.79 13.12
CA HIS A 62 -3.74 -7.55 13.48
C HIS A 62 -3.76 -8.14 14.89
N HIS A 63 -2.80 -7.80 15.74
CA HIS A 63 -2.89 -8.17 17.16
C HIS A 63 -2.55 -6.96 18.02
N ASP A 64 -3.28 -6.80 19.12
CA ASP A 64 -2.96 -5.85 20.19
C ASP A 64 -1.62 -6.21 20.91
N GLU A 65 -0.96 -7.28 20.47
CA GLU A 65 0.27 -7.86 21.00
C GLU A 65 1.32 -8.02 19.88
N ILE A 66 1.71 -6.91 19.23
CA ILE A 66 2.86 -6.89 18.30
C ILE A 66 4.14 -6.77 19.11
N ALA A 67 5.05 -7.75 18.96
CA ALA A 67 6.39 -7.66 19.51
C ALA A 67 7.40 -7.25 18.44
N THR A 68 8.47 -6.59 18.86
CA THR A 68 9.49 -6.04 17.97
C THR A 68 10.72 -6.93 17.99
N GLY A 69 11.09 -7.49 16.83
CA GLY A 69 12.35 -8.19 16.67
C GLY A 69 13.51 -7.21 16.56
N CYS A 70 14.66 -7.51 17.17
CA CYS A 70 15.88 -6.71 17.06
C CYS A 70 17.08 -7.60 16.78
N HIS A 71 17.92 -7.23 15.80
CA HIS A 71 19.20 -7.88 15.58
C HIS A 71 20.11 -7.71 16.79
N LEU A 72 20.76 -8.79 17.22
CA LEU A 72 21.64 -8.76 18.38
C LEU A 72 22.81 -7.77 18.19
N GLN A 73 23.35 -7.70 16.96
CA GLN A 73 24.43 -6.79 16.62
C GLN A 73 24.01 -5.32 16.59
N CYS A 74 22.77 -5.01 16.19
CA CYS A 74 22.24 -3.65 16.27
C CYS A 74 22.09 -3.22 17.74
N TRP A 75 21.62 -4.11 18.61
CA TRP A 75 21.52 -3.82 20.05
C TRP A 75 22.89 -3.51 20.66
N ALA A 76 23.93 -4.29 20.33
CA ALA A 76 25.28 -4.05 20.83
C ALA A 76 25.82 -2.64 20.50
N LEU A 77 25.33 -2.00 19.44
CA LEU A 77 25.73 -0.65 19.04
C LEU A 77 25.01 0.45 19.82
N VAL A 78 23.78 0.23 20.28
CA VAL A 78 22.96 1.26 20.95
C VAL A 78 22.86 1.07 22.47
N ALA A 79 23.05 -0.15 22.96
CA ALA A 79 22.97 -0.52 24.38
C ALA A 79 23.79 0.37 25.34
N PRO A 80 24.98 0.89 24.98
CA PRO A 80 25.78 1.69 25.91
C PRO A 80 25.17 3.06 26.23
N SER A 81 24.33 3.60 25.34
CA SER A 81 24.07 5.04 25.27
C SER A 81 22.58 5.41 25.31
N THR A 82 21.69 4.45 25.02
CA THR A 82 20.25 4.73 24.84
C THR A 82 19.36 3.59 25.36
N SER A 83 18.16 3.93 25.85
CA SER A 83 17.13 2.92 26.15
C SER A 83 16.71 2.21 24.87
N LEU A 84 16.60 0.88 24.95
CA LEU A 84 16.16 0.02 23.85
C LEU A 84 14.76 0.41 23.38
N GLU A 85 13.86 0.64 24.32
CA GLU A 85 12.47 1.00 24.09
C GLU A 85 12.39 2.34 23.35
N GLN A 86 13.21 3.31 23.77
CA GLN A 86 13.31 4.61 23.12
C GLN A 86 13.81 4.48 21.67
N CYS A 87 14.84 3.67 21.43
CA CYS A 87 15.35 3.39 20.09
C CYS A 87 14.30 2.75 19.18
N ILE A 88 13.55 1.79 19.72
CA ILE A 88 12.45 1.13 19.01
C ILE A 88 11.35 2.14 18.66
N GLU A 89 10.97 3.01 19.60
CA GLU A 89 9.96 4.04 19.35
C GLU A 89 10.41 5.09 18.31
N ILE A 90 11.68 5.50 18.32
CA ILE A 90 12.25 6.39 17.28
C ILE A 90 12.14 5.78 15.87
N ASN A 91 12.28 4.47 15.76
CA ASN A 91 12.21 3.75 14.49
C ASN A 91 10.84 3.15 14.18
N ARG A 92 9.87 3.27 15.10
CA ARG A 92 8.57 2.66 14.95
C ARG A 92 7.86 3.20 13.71
N TYR A 93 7.43 2.30 12.85
CA TYR A 93 6.63 2.66 11.68
C TYR A 93 5.16 2.77 12.08
N GLN A 94 4.52 3.90 11.74
CA GLN A 94 3.07 4.08 11.86
C GLN A 94 2.32 3.30 10.77
N CYS A 95 2.95 3.12 9.62
CA CYS A 95 2.49 2.28 8.51
C CYS A 95 3.67 1.73 7.72
N THR A 96 3.41 0.77 6.84
CA THR A 96 4.44 0.26 5.94
C THR A 96 4.91 1.38 4.99
N PRO A 97 6.23 1.62 4.85
CA PRO A 97 6.75 2.55 3.86
C PRO A 97 6.50 2.02 2.45
N VAL A 98 6.26 2.94 1.52
CA VAL A 98 6.18 2.59 0.10
C VAL A 98 7.58 2.33 -0.46
N LEU A 99 7.68 1.53 -1.53
CA LEU A 99 8.96 1.06 -2.08
C LEU A 99 9.97 2.19 -2.34
N TRP A 100 9.50 3.31 -2.90
CA TRP A 100 10.37 4.45 -3.19
C TRP A 100 10.95 5.09 -1.92
N GLN A 101 10.20 5.10 -0.80
CA GLN A 101 10.68 5.62 0.49
C GLN A 101 11.79 4.74 1.05
N ASP A 102 11.62 3.41 0.99
CA ASP A 102 12.69 2.46 1.36
C ASP A 102 13.93 2.62 0.47
N MET A 103 13.76 2.80 -0.85
CA MET A 103 14.87 3.04 -1.76
C MET A 103 15.59 4.38 -1.48
N ALA A 104 14.83 5.44 -1.19
CA ALA A 104 15.38 6.74 -0.86
C ALA A 104 16.20 6.67 0.44
N ARG A 105 15.66 6.02 1.47
CA ARG A 105 16.35 5.73 2.73
C ARG A 105 17.64 4.95 2.50
N TYR A 106 17.59 3.87 1.71
CA TYR A 106 18.76 3.05 1.40
C TYR A 106 19.87 3.88 0.75
N ARG A 107 19.53 4.66 -0.29
CA ARG A 107 20.49 5.53 -0.99
C ARG A 107 21.08 6.57 -0.05
N TRP A 108 20.24 7.19 0.78
CA TRP A 108 20.71 8.17 1.76
C TRP A 108 21.69 7.54 2.76
N LEU A 109 21.39 6.35 3.30
CA LEU A 109 22.28 5.65 4.22
C LEU A 109 23.63 5.32 3.55
N GLU A 110 23.60 4.84 2.32
CA GLU A 110 24.80 4.53 1.55
C GLU A 110 25.65 5.79 1.31
N ASP A 111 25.07 6.85 0.73
CA ASP A 111 25.80 8.08 0.43
C ASP A 111 26.31 8.78 1.71
N SER A 112 25.48 8.79 2.76
CA SER A 112 25.84 9.32 4.09
C SER A 112 27.03 8.55 4.67
N LEU A 113 27.01 7.22 4.63
CA LEU A 113 28.12 6.39 5.11
C LEU A 113 29.38 6.56 4.23
N VAL A 114 29.25 6.57 2.90
CA VAL A 114 30.37 6.80 1.98
C VAL A 114 31.08 8.12 2.32
N SER A 115 30.32 9.18 2.61
CA SER A 115 30.88 10.48 2.97
C SER A 115 31.62 10.46 4.32
N ARG A 116 31.14 9.67 5.29
CA ARG A 116 31.66 9.62 6.66
C ARG A 116 32.73 8.55 6.89
N LEU A 117 32.86 7.56 6.01
CA LEU A 117 33.86 6.49 6.11
C LEU A 117 35.28 7.06 6.11
N LYS A 118 35.91 7.08 7.28
CA LYS A 118 37.33 7.46 7.44
C LYS A 118 38.19 6.22 7.19
N LEU A 119 38.78 6.13 6.00
CA LEU A 119 39.66 5.04 5.62
C LEU A 119 41.13 5.48 5.70
N LEU A 120 42.00 4.57 6.14
CA LEU A 120 43.45 4.80 6.25
C LEU A 120 44.11 5.12 4.90
N ARG A 121 43.48 4.74 3.79
CA ARG A 121 43.92 5.05 2.42
C ARG A 121 42.72 5.53 1.60
N PRO A 122 42.92 6.50 0.67
CA PRO A 122 41.86 6.93 -0.23
C PRO A 122 41.50 5.76 -1.16
N LEU A 123 40.28 5.26 -1.05
CA LEU A 123 39.71 4.29 -1.99
C LEU A 123 38.83 5.03 -3.02
N PRO A 124 38.75 4.53 -4.27
CA PRO A 124 37.75 4.97 -5.24
C PRO A 124 36.34 4.92 -4.66
N VAL A 125 35.47 5.83 -5.13
CA VAL A 125 34.10 5.98 -4.61
C VAL A 125 33.29 4.69 -4.79
N GLU A 126 33.56 3.91 -5.83
CA GLU A 126 32.92 2.62 -6.12
C GLU A 126 33.25 1.58 -5.04
N LEU A 127 34.51 1.53 -4.58
CA LEU A 127 34.91 0.63 -3.50
C LEU A 127 34.36 1.10 -2.15
N ARG A 128 34.31 2.42 -1.92
CA ARG A 128 33.69 2.97 -0.71
C ARG A 128 32.20 2.62 -0.65
N ARG A 129 31.46 2.79 -1.76
CA ARG A 129 30.05 2.38 -1.87
C ARG A 129 29.87 0.90 -1.57
N LYS A 130 30.70 0.05 -2.19
CA LYS A 130 30.64 -1.40 -1.94
C LYS A 130 30.88 -1.75 -0.47
N ILE A 131 31.83 -1.10 0.20
CA ILE A 131 32.06 -1.26 1.64
C ILE A 131 30.85 -0.76 2.44
N SER A 132 30.34 0.42 2.14
CA SER A 132 29.16 0.99 2.81
C SER A 132 27.96 0.06 2.72
N GLY A 133 27.72 -0.57 1.56
CA GLY A 133 26.62 -1.52 1.35
C GLY A 133 26.63 -2.70 2.33
N TYR A 134 27.80 -3.13 2.83
CA TYR A 134 27.92 -4.19 3.83
C TYR A 134 27.67 -3.73 5.26
N LEU A 135 27.64 -2.42 5.52
CA LEU A 135 27.62 -1.82 6.86
C LEU A 135 26.34 -1.00 7.12
N LEU A 136 25.37 -1.01 6.21
CA LEU A 136 24.18 -0.16 6.31
C LEU A 136 23.32 -0.47 7.54
N ARG A 137 23.26 -1.74 7.95
CA ARG A 137 22.48 -2.17 9.12
C ARG A 137 23.06 -1.60 10.40
N GLU A 138 24.37 -1.75 10.58
CA GLU A 138 25.14 -1.24 11.70
C GLU A 138 25.12 0.29 11.72
N TYR A 139 25.30 0.90 10.55
CA TYR A 139 25.30 2.35 10.42
C TYR A 139 23.93 2.96 10.77
N SER A 140 22.83 2.36 10.28
CA SER A 140 21.47 2.79 10.64
C SER A 140 21.23 2.68 12.15
N ALA A 141 21.62 1.57 12.78
CA ALA A 141 21.52 1.45 14.24
C ALA A 141 22.38 2.49 14.97
N SER A 142 23.60 2.78 14.50
CA SER A 142 24.48 3.78 15.13
C SER A 142 23.95 5.22 15.02
N ILE A 143 23.11 5.53 14.03
CA ILE A 143 22.49 6.86 13.92
C ILE A 143 21.60 7.14 15.15
N LEU A 144 20.95 6.11 15.71
CA LEU A 144 20.11 6.28 16.91
C LEU A 144 20.91 6.73 18.14
N GLU A 145 22.16 6.30 18.28
CA GLU A 145 23.05 6.75 19.35
C GLU A 145 23.26 8.28 19.27
N THR A 146 23.37 8.83 18.06
CA THR A 146 23.59 10.27 17.85
C THR A 146 22.34 11.13 17.99
N LEU A 147 21.16 10.51 18.07
CA LEU A 147 19.87 11.21 18.12
C LEU A 147 19.31 11.34 19.54
N CYS A 148 20.01 10.80 20.55
CA CYS A 148 19.68 11.04 21.94
C CYS A 148 19.60 12.54 22.21
N PRO A 149 18.44 13.07 22.65
CA PRO A 149 18.23 14.50 22.72
C PRO A 149 19.14 15.15 23.76
N ASP A 150 19.75 16.28 23.38
CA ASP A 150 20.04 17.34 24.32
C ASP A 150 18.75 17.66 25.09
N THR A 151 18.86 17.76 26.42
CA THR A 151 17.81 17.87 27.44
C THR A 151 16.91 19.12 27.32
N THR A 152 16.80 19.75 26.15
CA THR A 152 15.87 20.85 25.93
C THR A 152 14.43 20.34 26.02
N PRO A 153 13.65 20.78 27.01
CA PRO A 153 12.26 20.38 27.15
C PRO A 153 11.48 20.87 25.93
N VAL A 154 10.86 19.94 25.22
CA VAL A 154 9.99 20.22 24.09
C VAL A 154 8.56 20.41 24.63
N PRO A 155 7.83 21.47 24.22
CA PRO A 155 6.45 21.63 24.65
C PRO A 155 5.61 20.43 24.21
N THR A 156 4.86 19.86 25.15
CA THR A 156 3.88 18.79 24.91
C THR A 156 2.49 19.34 24.59
N GLN A 157 2.26 20.62 24.88
CA GLN A 157 1.00 21.32 24.63
C GLN A 157 1.27 22.72 24.10
N VAL A 158 0.48 23.14 23.12
CA VAL A 158 0.60 24.46 22.48
C VAL A 158 -0.79 25.03 22.22
N ASP A 159 -1.02 26.28 22.63
CA ASP A 159 -2.24 26.98 22.28
C ASP A 159 -2.10 27.74 20.94
N LEU A 160 -3.24 28.07 20.32
CA LEU A 160 -3.30 28.81 19.07
C LEU A 160 -3.57 30.31 19.27
N SER A 161 -3.20 30.88 20.42
CA SER A 161 -3.33 32.33 20.68
C SER A 161 -2.36 33.18 19.86
N ALA A 162 -1.28 32.56 19.37
CA ALA A 162 -0.29 33.20 18.50
C ALA A 162 0.11 32.27 17.33
N PRO A 163 0.69 32.82 16.25
CA PRO A 163 1.25 32.03 15.15
C PRO A 163 2.30 31.02 15.63
N LEU A 164 2.27 29.83 15.04
CA LEU A 164 3.21 28.74 15.34
C LEU A 164 4.40 28.73 14.37
N THR A 165 5.54 28.24 14.86
CA THR A 165 6.72 27.90 14.07
C THR A 165 7.08 26.45 14.30
N GLU A 166 7.41 25.76 13.22
CA GLU A 166 7.90 24.39 13.26
C GLU A 166 9.41 24.38 13.54
N LEU A 167 9.79 23.58 14.53
CA LEU A 167 11.17 23.14 14.68
C LEU A 167 11.32 21.82 13.95
N HIS A 168 12.43 21.66 13.23
CA HIS A 168 12.65 20.49 12.38
C HIS A 168 13.83 19.66 12.84
N VAL A 169 13.83 18.38 12.47
CA VAL A 169 14.94 17.44 12.65
C VAL A 169 15.10 16.59 11.38
N ASP A 170 16.33 16.38 10.96
CA ASP A 170 16.63 15.47 9.87
C ASP A 170 16.89 14.07 10.41
N PHE A 171 16.17 13.09 9.86
CA PHE A 171 16.30 11.69 10.21
C PHE A 171 16.26 10.83 8.95
N GLU A 172 17.30 10.01 8.76
CA GLU A 172 17.45 9.07 7.63
C GLU A 172 17.14 9.63 6.23
N GLY A 173 17.47 10.91 6.01
CA GLY A 173 17.32 11.59 4.72
C GLY A 173 16.01 12.33 4.52
N GLN A 174 15.19 12.43 5.57
CA GLN A 174 13.96 13.20 5.56
C GLN A 174 13.88 14.17 6.74
N THR A 175 13.24 15.31 6.50
CA THR A 175 13.01 16.34 7.52
C THR A 175 11.63 16.13 8.15
N TYR A 176 11.60 16.07 9.48
CA TYR A 176 10.39 15.90 10.28
C TYR A 176 10.17 17.09 11.19
N VAL A 177 8.92 17.34 11.57
CA VAL A 177 8.58 18.31 12.61
C VAL A 177 8.95 17.72 13.96
N ARG A 178 9.90 18.35 14.66
CA ARG A 178 10.31 18.03 16.02
C ARG A 178 9.36 18.61 17.07
N SER A 179 8.89 19.84 16.84
CA SER A 179 8.02 20.54 17.78
C SER A 179 7.36 21.74 17.12
N LEU A 180 6.32 22.27 17.77
CA LEU A 180 5.69 23.54 17.44
C LEU A 180 5.95 24.53 18.58
N VAL A 181 6.41 25.73 18.23
CA VAL A 181 6.65 26.82 19.20
C VAL A 181 5.90 28.08 18.77
N GLN A 182 5.32 28.78 19.74
CA GLN A 182 4.66 30.05 19.48
C GLN A 182 5.71 31.12 19.13
N ARG A 183 5.38 32.02 18.19
CA ARG A 183 6.16 33.24 17.94
C ARG A 183 5.75 34.32 18.94
N PRO A 184 6.60 34.68 19.92
CA PRO A 184 6.22 35.62 20.99
C PRO A 184 6.00 37.06 20.49
N THR A 185 6.53 37.40 19.31
CA THR A 185 6.59 38.77 18.79
C THR A 185 5.42 39.17 17.88
N GLU A 186 4.52 38.23 17.55
CA GLU A 186 3.40 38.46 16.62
C GLU A 186 2.05 38.20 17.31
N THR A 187 1.75 38.92 18.39
CA THR A 187 0.39 38.99 18.93
C THR A 187 -0.49 39.80 17.97
N ASN A 188 -0.85 39.19 16.85
CA ASN A 188 -1.77 39.77 15.90
C ASN A 188 -3.19 39.63 16.46
N SER A 189 -3.86 40.73 16.79
CA SER A 189 -5.20 40.72 17.39
C SER A 189 -6.29 40.09 16.50
N LYS A 190 -5.93 39.66 15.27
CA LYS A 190 -6.79 38.99 14.30
C LYS A 190 -6.49 37.50 14.12
N TRP A 191 -5.46 36.94 14.75
CA TRP A 191 -5.09 35.54 14.61
C TRP A 191 -6.17 34.63 15.21
N ALA A 192 -6.92 33.94 14.35
CA ALA A 192 -8.02 33.07 14.76
C ALA A 192 -8.12 31.84 13.84
N PRO A 193 -7.10 30.96 13.82
CA PRO A 193 -7.10 29.80 12.94
C PRO A 193 -8.26 28.87 13.25
N SER A 194 -8.96 28.42 12.21
CA SER A 194 -10.10 27.51 12.32
C SER A 194 -9.74 26.08 11.94
N THR A 195 -8.65 25.88 11.21
CA THR A 195 -8.31 24.59 10.60
C THR A 195 -6.80 24.37 10.59
N ILE A 196 -6.41 23.14 10.89
CA ILE A 196 -5.02 22.72 10.94
C ILE A 196 -4.90 21.49 10.06
N TYR A 197 -3.98 21.54 9.11
CA TYR A 197 -3.65 20.42 8.24
C TYR A 197 -2.32 19.84 8.70
N VAL A 198 -2.28 18.55 8.99
CA VAL A 198 -1.07 17.86 9.44
C VAL A 198 -0.73 16.82 8.38
N SER A 199 0.46 16.92 7.79
CA SER A 199 1.00 15.90 6.91
C SER A 199 1.96 14.99 7.66
N HIS A 200 1.89 13.70 7.39
CA HIS A 200 2.75 12.70 8.02
C HIS A 200 3.04 11.55 7.06
N ASN A 201 4.10 10.81 7.33
CA ASN A 201 4.44 9.57 6.63
C ASN A 201 4.63 8.41 7.62
N HIS A 202 5.23 7.31 7.16
CA HIS A 202 5.46 6.11 7.97
C HIS A 202 6.29 6.36 9.26
N HIS A 203 7.08 7.43 9.32
CA HIS A 203 7.93 7.81 10.45
C HIS A 203 7.40 8.99 11.27
N GLY A 204 6.38 9.72 10.84
CA GLY A 204 5.85 10.83 11.63
C GLY A 204 5.57 12.08 10.81
N ILE A 205 5.41 13.20 11.52
CA ILE A 205 4.88 14.44 10.97
C ILE A 205 5.94 15.17 10.16
N VAL A 206 5.59 15.53 8.92
CA VAL A 206 6.46 16.20 7.96
C VAL A 206 6.12 17.68 7.85
N GLN A 207 4.84 18.05 8.01
CA GLN A 207 4.40 19.44 7.90
C GLN A 207 3.09 19.70 8.68
N VAL A 208 2.92 20.92 9.16
CA VAL A 208 1.74 21.43 9.85
C VAL A 208 1.38 22.80 9.27
N ILE A 209 0.21 22.90 8.66
CA ILE A 209 -0.33 24.14 8.10
C ILE A 209 -1.49 24.60 8.99
N VAL A 210 -1.32 25.74 9.64
CA VAL A 210 -2.37 26.38 10.46
C VAL A 210 -2.99 27.52 9.67
N THR A 211 -4.31 27.50 9.46
CA THR A 211 -4.99 28.50 8.62
C THR A 211 -6.36 28.94 9.17
N GLU A 212 -6.72 30.17 8.81
CA GLU A 212 -8.04 30.77 9.04
C GLU A 212 -9.01 30.48 7.88
N SER A 213 -8.48 30.00 6.74
CA SER A 213 -9.31 29.73 5.57
C SER A 213 -10.05 28.40 5.72
N ARG A 214 -11.29 28.38 5.21
CA ARG A 214 -12.05 27.14 4.98
C ARG A 214 -11.63 26.43 3.68
N THR A 215 -10.80 27.07 2.86
CA THR A 215 -10.28 26.48 1.61
C THR A 215 -9.07 25.63 1.92
N THR A 216 -9.10 24.37 1.47
CA THR A 216 -7.96 23.45 1.54
C THR A 216 -6.73 24.08 0.89
N PRO A 217 -5.55 24.05 1.55
CA PRO A 217 -4.32 24.57 0.96
C PRO A 217 -3.96 23.81 -0.32
N GLU A 218 -3.38 24.52 -1.29
CA GLU A 218 -2.77 23.89 -2.46
C GLU A 218 -1.49 23.18 -2.02
N THR A 219 -1.57 21.87 -1.86
CA THR A 219 -0.44 21.01 -1.50
C THR A 219 -0.18 20.02 -2.63
N GLU A 220 1.09 19.82 -2.98
CA GLU A 220 1.48 18.75 -3.91
C GLU A 220 1.12 17.39 -3.30
N ARG A 221 0.44 16.55 -4.08
CA ARG A 221 0.12 15.18 -3.65
C ARG A 221 1.35 14.32 -3.84
N VAL A 222 1.97 13.92 -2.74
CA VAL A 222 3.14 13.04 -2.72
C VAL A 222 2.73 11.68 -2.18
N HIS A 223 2.93 10.63 -2.98
CA HIS A 223 2.60 9.26 -2.59
C HIS A 223 3.33 8.83 -1.30
N GLY A 224 2.62 8.30 -0.31
CA GLY A 224 3.21 7.95 0.99
C GLY A 224 3.37 9.13 1.98
N ILE A 225 2.77 10.29 1.67
CA ILE A 225 2.50 11.37 2.62
C ILE A 225 0.99 11.53 2.74
N TRP A 226 0.48 11.42 3.97
CA TRP A 226 -0.93 11.52 4.28
C TRP A 226 -1.23 12.83 4.98
N TRP A 227 -2.42 13.38 4.74
CA TRP A 227 -2.89 14.62 5.35
C TRP A 227 -4.11 14.34 6.21
N LYS A 228 -4.08 14.81 7.46
CA LYS A 228 -5.24 14.86 8.35
C LYS A 228 -5.62 16.30 8.66
N THR A 229 -6.91 16.54 8.88
CA THR A 229 -7.45 17.88 9.15
C THR A 229 -8.04 17.94 10.53
N LEU A 230 -7.52 18.82 11.39
CA LEU A 230 -8.09 19.12 12.69
C LEU A 230 -8.91 20.40 12.59
N LYS A 231 -10.20 20.30 12.89
CA LYS A 231 -11.10 21.46 12.95
C LYS A 231 -11.22 21.95 14.38
N ARG A 232 -11.02 23.24 14.56
CA ARG A 232 -11.23 23.90 15.85
C ARG A 232 -12.74 24.11 16.07
N PRO A 233 -13.35 23.53 17.12
CA PRO A 233 -14.80 23.67 17.37
C PRO A 233 -15.19 25.01 17.99
N GLY A 234 -14.27 25.68 18.70
CA GLY A 234 -14.56 26.87 19.52
C GLY A 234 -13.30 27.71 19.83
N PRO A 235 -13.44 28.84 20.54
CA PRO A 235 -12.35 29.80 20.74
C PRO A 235 -11.20 29.35 21.65
N GLY A 236 -11.42 28.41 22.57
CA GLY A 236 -10.36 27.83 23.38
C GLY A 236 -10.12 26.34 23.13
N GLY A 237 -9.10 25.84 23.82
CA GLY A 237 -8.50 24.52 23.59
C GLY A 237 -7.00 24.63 23.34
N HIS A 238 -6.35 23.48 23.19
CA HIS A 238 -4.92 23.39 22.89
C HIS A 238 -4.64 22.20 21.97
N LEU A 239 -3.51 22.28 21.29
CA LEU A 239 -2.90 21.14 20.62
C LEU A 239 -2.12 20.33 21.64
N GLU A 240 -2.36 19.03 21.68
CA GLU A 240 -1.48 18.08 22.37
C GLU A 240 -0.54 17.46 21.33
N LEU A 241 0.76 17.51 21.63
CA LEU A 241 1.84 17.09 20.76
C LEU A 241 2.41 15.76 21.27
N HIS A 242 2.28 14.72 20.48
CA HIS A 242 2.77 13.37 20.79
C HIS A 242 4.02 13.09 19.96
N GLY A 243 5.15 12.84 20.61
CA GLY A 243 6.44 12.62 19.94
C GLY A 243 7.21 11.44 20.52
N ASP A 244 8.19 10.96 19.75
CA ASP A 244 9.08 9.86 20.12
C ASP A 244 10.40 10.36 20.74
N GLY A 245 10.41 11.56 21.32
CA GLY A 245 11.62 12.22 21.84
C GLY A 245 12.53 12.86 20.78
N VAL A 246 12.40 12.50 19.50
CA VAL A 246 13.17 13.09 18.40
C VAL A 246 12.28 13.92 17.48
N LYS A 247 11.11 13.37 17.10
CA LYS A 247 10.14 13.94 16.16
C LYS A 247 8.70 13.76 16.64
N LEU A 248 7.81 14.61 16.14
CA LEU A 248 6.37 14.47 16.36
C LEU A 248 5.81 13.29 15.56
N ARG A 249 4.98 12.53 16.24
CA ARG A 249 4.28 11.34 15.73
C ARG A 249 2.81 11.62 15.55
N ASP A 250 2.21 12.37 16.46
CA ASP A 250 0.81 12.72 16.35
C ASP A 250 0.50 14.10 16.95
N ILE A 251 -0.60 14.69 16.50
CA ILE A 251 -1.14 15.96 17.02
C ILE A 251 -2.65 15.80 17.19
N THR A 252 -3.15 16.03 18.40
CA THR A 252 -4.58 16.00 18.70
C THR A 252 -5.06 17.38 19.16
N TRP A 253 -6.34 17.68 18.90
CA TRP A 253 -6.98 18.88 19.43
C TRP A 253 -7.82 18.52 20.64
N HIS A 254 -7.62 19.24 21.74
CA HIS A 254 -8.46 19.15 22.94
C HIS A 254 -9.18 20.48 23.14
N ASP A 255 -10.50 20.42 23.34
CA ASP A 255 -11.28 21.59 23.73
C ASP A 255 -10.97 22.04 25.16
N GLU A 256 -11.61 23.13 25.61
CA GLU A 256 -11.44 23.67 26.97
C GLU A 256 -11.81 22.68 28.09
N PHE A 257 -12.57 21.63 27.76
CA PHE A 257 -13.00 20.58 28.67
C PHE A 257 -12.15 19.30 28.54
N GLY A 258 -11.11 19.32 27.70
CA GLY A 258 -10.24 18.17 27.44
C GLY A 258 -10.81 17.15 26.47
N ASN A 259 -11.97 17.40 25.85
CA ASN A 259 -12.56 16.47 24.90
C ASN A 259 -11.95 16.63 23.51
N THR A 260 -11.76 15.50 22.82
CA THR A 260 -11.45 15.49 21.40
C THR A 260 -12.73 15.75 20.59
N PRO A 261 -12.73 16.69 19.63
CA PRO A 261 -13.87 16.87 18.74
C PRO A 261 -14.16 15.56 18.02
N PRO A 262 -15.44 15.21 17.77
CA PRO A 262 -15.74 14.06 16.94
C PRO A 262 -15.09 14.27 15.57
N ASP A 263 -14.22 13.32 15.21
CA ASP A 263 -13.57 13.30 13.91
C ASP A 263 -14.64 13.33 12.81
N HIS A 264 -14.28 13.79 11.62
CA HIS A 264 -15.17 13.80 10.46
C HIS A 264 -15.93 12.46 10.38
N ARG A 265 -17.27 12.50 10.42
CA ARG A 265 -18.10 11.28 10.35
C ARG A 265 -17.91 10.62 8.99
N VAL A 266 -16.94 9.72 8.92
CA VAL A 266 -16.75 8.78 7.82
C VAL A 266 -17.55 7.52 8.09
N TRP A 267 -18.06 6.91 7.03
CA TRP A 267 -18.82 5.67 7.10
C TRP A 267 -17.91 4.50 6.70
N PRO A 268 -17.44 3.70 7.68
CA PRO A 268 -16.54 2.59 7.42
C PRO A 268 -17.29 1.38 6.87
N HIS A 269 -16.76 0.83 5.80
CA HIS A 269 -17.13 -0.45 5.22
C HIS A 269 -15.91 -1.36 5.29
N GLN A 270 -15.92 -2.25 6.29
CA GLN A 270 -14.81 -3.14 6.55
C GLN A 270 -14.90 -4.38 5.65
N PHE A 271 -13.75 -4.74 5.08
CA PHE A 271 -13.56 -6.04 4.44
C PHE A 271 -13.31 -7.16 5.46
N CYS A 272 -12.99 -6.83 6.71
CA CYS A 272 -12.65 -7.81 7.75
C CYS A 272 -13.58 -7.66 8.95
N GLN A 273 -13.97 -8.76 9.60
CA GLN A 273 -14.59 -8.74 10.95
C GLN A 273 -13.55 -8.51 12.08
N LEU A 274 -12.40 -7.91 11.74
CA LEU A 274 -11.30 -7.73 12.70
C LEU A 274 -11.55 -6.47 13.56
N HIS A 275 -11.04 -6.49 14.79
CA HIS A 275 -11.33 -5.52 15.84
C HIS A 275 -11.30 -4.05 15.40
N ASN A 276 -12.17 -3.28 16.07
CA ASN A 276 -12.51 -1.86 15.88
C ASN A 276 -11.34 -0.88 16.12
N ALA A 277 -10.11 -1.21 15.76
CA ALA A 277 -9.07 -0.21 15.69
C ALA A 277 -9.45 0.78 14.57
N PRO A 278 -9.60 2.09 14.87
CA PRO A 278 -9.89 3.07 13.84
C PRO A 278 -8.78 3.01 12.77
N PRO A 279 -9.13 3.17 11.48
CA PRO A 279 -8.12 3.24 10.43
C PRO A 279 -7.20 4.41 10.74
N HIS A 280 -5.95 4.13 11.11
CA HIS A 280 -4.99 5.17 11.46
C HIS A 280 -4.59 6.00 10.23
N LEU A 281 -4.70 5.41 9.03
CA LEU A 281 -4.25 5.96 7.76
C LEU A 281 -5.16 5.44 6.64
N ALA A 282 -5.70 6.33 5.82
CA ALA A 282 -6.48 5.95 4.65
C ALA A 282 -6.04 6.77 3.44
N ASP A 283 -5.74 6.09 2.34
CA ASP A 283 -5.41 6.70 1.06
C ASP A 283 -6.69 7.09 0.31
N LEU A 284 -6.61 7.98 -0.67
CA LEU A 284 -7.75 8.62 -1.31
C LEU A 284 -7.97 8.11 -2.74
N PHE A 285 -9.13 7.52 -3.01
CA PHE A 285 -9.57 7.23 -4.36
C PHE A 285 -10.59 8.27 -4.83
N GLN A 286 -10.30 8.97 -5.93
CA GLN A 286 -11.23 9.93 -6.55
C GLN A 286 -11.83 9.37 -7.83
N TYR A 287 -13.13 9.61 -8.04
CA TYR A 287 -13.84 9.17 -9.23
C TYR A 287 -14.67 10.27 -9.89
N ASN A 288 -14.91 10.13 -11.20
CA ASN A 288 -15.65 11.06 -12.07
C ASN A 288 -15.13 12.51 -12.06
N THR A 289 -13.88 12.73 -11.68
CA THR A 289 -13.25 14.05 -11.80
C THR A 289 -13.11 14.44 -13.27
N PRO A 290 -13.33 15.71 -13.65
CA PRO A 290 -13.18 16.16 -15.04
C PRO A 290 -11.79 15.84 -15.59
N GLY A 291 -11.72 15.24 -16.78
CA GLY A 291 -10.46 14.82 -17.41
C GLY A 291 -9.98 13.43 -17.03
N THR A 292 -10.66 12.72 -16.13
CA THR A 292 -10.30 11.35 -15.75
C THR A 292 -10.69 10.35 -16.83
N THR A 293 -9.69 9.65 -17.37
CA THR A 293 -9.82 8.66 -18.44
C THR A 293 -9.54 7.21 -17.98
N ALA A 294 -8.99 7.04 -16.77
CA ALA A 294 -8.67 5.74 -16.16
C ALA A 294 -8.62 5.85 -14.63
N TYR A 295 -8.67 4.71 -13.92
CA TYR A 295 -8.62 4.66 -12.45
C TYR A 295 -7.61 3.61 -11.97
N SER A 296 -6.88 3.87 -10.89
CA SER A 296 -5.97 2.89 -10.28
C SER A 296 -5.95 3.06 -8.77
N ALA A 297 -6.08 1.97 -8.03
CA ALA A 297 -5.95 1.94 -6.57
C ALA A 297 -5.01 0.79 -6.19
N ASP A 298 -3.72 1.07 -6.04
CA ASP A 298 -2.73 0.11 -5.50
C ASP A 298 -2.55 -1.23 -6.28
N ASP A 299 -1.57 -2.05 -5.87
CA ASP A 299 -1.10 -3.29 -6.52
C ASP A 299 -2.20 -4.34 -6.82
N ASP A 300 -3.31 -4.32 -6.06
CA ASP A 300 -4.39 -5.31 -6.15
C ASP A 300 -5.68 -4.78 -6.81
N LEU A 301 -5.84 -3.46 -7.03
CA LEU A 301 -7.08 -2.86 -7.56
C LEU A 301 -6.80 -1.84 -8.66
N THR A 302 -6.21 -2.31 -9.75
CA THR A 302 -6.00 -1.48 -10.93
C THR A 302 -7.13 -1.63 -11.95
N LEU A 303 -7.64 -0.49 -12.44
CA LEU A 303 -8.77 -0.43 -13.36
C LEU A 303 -8.34 0.15 -14.70
N TYR A 304 -8.14 -0.72 -15.69
CA TYR A 304 -7.88 -0.29 -17.06
C TYR A 304 -8.98 -0.74 -18.00
N GLN A 305 -10.04 0.04 -17.99
CA GLN A 305 -10.93 0.15 -19.13
C GLN A 305 -10.97 1.63 -19.47
N GLU A 306 -10.60 1.99 -20.72
CA GLU A 306 -10.99 3.30 -21.24
C GLU A 306 -12.48 3.43 -20.95
N THR A 307 -12.84 4.34 -20.05
CA THR A 307 -14.20 4.83 -20.02
C THR A 307 -14.36 5.46 -21.39
N PRO A 308 -15.19 4.90 -22.30
CA PRO A 308 -15.52 5.58 -23.53
C PRO A 308 -15.95 6.97 -23.11
N PHE A 309 -15.47 7.99 -23.81
CA PHE A 309 -15.86 9.37 -23.62
C PHE A 309 -17.33 9.42 -23.10
N HIS A 310 -17.53 10.00 -21.91
CA HIS A 310 -18.82 10.12 -21.20
C HIS A 310 -19.31 8.92 -20.32
N SER A 311 -18.49 7.91 -20.03
CA SER A 311 -18.86 6.90 -19.01
C SER A 311 -18.37 7.30 -17.63
N VAL A 312 -19.29 7.47 -16.69
CA VAL A 312 -19.02 7.85 -15.29
C VAL A 312 -19.47 6.75 -14.34
N ILE A 313 -18.75 6.55 -13.24
CA ILE A 313 -19.10 5.64 -12.15
C ILE A 313 -20.38 6.18 -11.51
N SER A 314 -21.46 5.40 -11.56
CA SER A 314 -22.73 5.75 -10.93
C SER A 314 -22.90 5.08 -9.57
N ARG A 315 -22.37 3.86 -9.41
CA ARG A 315 -22.49 3.07 -8.18
C ARG A 315 -21.21 2.30 -7.86
N ILE A 316 -20.95 2.17 -6.57
CA ILE A 316 -19.81 1.42 -6.02
C ILE A 316 -20.36 0.32 -5.12
N TRP A 317 -19.99 -0.91 -5.43
CA TRP A 317 -20.45 -2.11 -4.75
C TRP A 317 -19.27 -2.85 -4.13
N MET A 318 -19.54 -3.55 -3.04
CA MET A 318 -18.56 -4.37 -2.35
C MET A 318 -19.12 -5.76 -2.12
N ARG A 319 -18.29 -6.76 -2.36
CA ARG A 319 -18.52 -8.14 -1.93
C ARG A 319 -17.62 -8.41 -0.74
N GLY A 320 -18.24 -8.58 0.42
CA GLY A 320 -17.54 -8.77 1.69
C GLY A 320 -16.85 -10.12 1.81
N ARG A 321 -15.87 -10.20 2.71
CA ARG A 321 -15.11 -11.40 3.03
C ARG A 321 -16.01 -12.43 3.73
N ASN A 322 -16.07 -13.64 3.20
CA ASN A 322 -16.63 -14.80 3.89
C ASN A 322 -15.51 -15.55 4.65
N ARG A 323 -15.76 -16.77 5.14
CA ARG A 323 -14.78 -17.56 5.92
C ARG A 323 -13.43 -17.83 5.24
N LEU A 324 -13.36 -17.69 3.92
CA LEU A 324 -12.16 -17.87 3.13
C LEU A 324 -11.99 -16.58 2.33
N ASP A 325 -10.82 -15.95 2.40
CA ASP A 325 -10.49 -14.63 1.83
C ASP A 325 -10.68 -14.51 0.30
N LEU A 326 -11.17 -15.58 -0.33
CA LEU A 326 -11.19 -15.89 -1.76
C LEU A 326 -12.26 -15.14 -2.56
N GLU A 327 -13.03 -14.28 -1.91
CA GLU A 327 -14.26 -13.71 -2.47
C GLU A 327 -14.33 -12.19 -2.30
N LEU A 328 -13.23 -11.54 -1.97
CA LEU A 328 -13.18 -10.09 -1.94
C LEU A 328 -13.39 -9.52 -3.34
N ALA A 329 -14.30 -8.56 -3.47
CA ALA A 329 -14.41 -7.80 -4.70
C ALA A 329 -15.02 -6.42 -4.49
N ILE A 330 -14.63 -5.47 -5.35
CA ILE A 330 -15.29 -4.19 -5.55
C ILE A 330 -15.85 -4.20 -6.96
N ALA A 331 -17.08 -3.70 -7.14
CA ALA A 331 -17.63 -3.51 -8.47
C ALA A 331 -18.05 -2.05 -8.70
N PHE A 332 -17.65 -1.51 -9.84
CA PHE A 332 -18.03 -0.17 -10.29
C PHE A 332 -19.08 -0.29 -11.40
N GLU A 333 -20.29 0.17 -11.12
CA GLU A 333 -21.32 0.33 -12.14
C GLU A 333 -21.22 1.73 -12.73
N THR A 334 -21.39 1.82 -14.05
CA THR A 334 -21.36 3.08 -14.78
C THR A 334 -22.76 3.54 -15.19
N ASN A 335 -22.92 4.82 -15.50
CA ASN A 335 -24.15 5.38 -16.08
C ASN A 335 -24.58 4.70 -17.39
N LYS A 336 -23.67 4.00 -18.08
CA LYS A 336 -23.95 3.20 -19.28
C LYS A 336 -24.31 1.73 -18.97
N GLN A 337 -24.68 1.41 -17.74
CA GLN A 337 -25.02 0.06 -17.26
C GLN A 337 -23.90 -0.98 -17.48
N ARG A 338 -22.64 -0.53 -17.52
CA ARG A 338 -21.48 -1.43 -17.55
C ARG A 338 -20.95 -1.58 -16.14
N THR A 339 -20.65 -2.81 -15.76
CA THR A 339 -20.09 -3.16 -14.45
C THR A 339 -18.67 -3.64 -14.63
N MET A 340 -17.75 -3.01 -13.91
CA MET A 340 -16.35 -3.39 -13.82
C MET A 340 -16.16 -4.10 -12.49
N LEU A 341 -15.62 -5.33 -12.52
CA LEU A 341 -15.36 -6.12 -11.32
C LEU A 341 -13.86 -6.11 -11.03
N LEU A 342 -13.50 -5.78 -9.80
CA LEU A 342 -12.15 -5.89 -9.25
C LEU A 342 -12.16 -6.91 -8.13
N GLY A 343 -11.22 -7.85 -8.12
CA GLY A 343 -11.21 -8.97 -7.19
C GLY A 343 -11.66 -10.30 -7.82
N GLY A 344 -11.74 -11.35 -6.99
CA GLY A 344 -11.99 -12.70 -7.46
C GLY A 344 -13.37 -12.86 -8.13
N TRP A 345 -13.46 -13.68 -9.18
CA TRP A 345 -14.72 -14.04 -9.80
C TRP A 345 -15.49 -15.04 -8.91
N PRO A 346 -16.81 -14.84 -8.68
CA PRO A 346 -17.57 -15.66 -7.74
C PRO A 346 -17.51 -17.16 -8.08
N LEU A 347 -17.35 -18.00 -7.06
CA LEU A 347 -17.42 -19.45 -7.18
C LEU A 347 -18.88 -19.89 -7.34
N PRO A 348 -19.24 -20.68 -8.38
CA PRO A 348 -20.60 -21.18 -8.56
C PRO A 348 -21.12 -22.03 -7.38
N VAL A 349 -20.20 -22.61 -6.60
CA VAL A 349 -20.48 -23.54 -5.49
C VAL A 349 -20.79 -22.80 -4.17
N LEU A 350 -20.64 -21.47 -4.13
CA LEU A 350 -20.92 -20.65 -2.94
C LEU A 350 -22.14 -19.74 -3.21
N PRO A 351 -23.37 -20.30 -3.27
CA PRO A 351 -24.58 -19.50 -3.38
C PRO A 351 -24.80 -18.72 -2.07
N GLY A 352 -24.82 -17.38 -2.14
CA GLY A 352 -25.23 -16.54 -1.02
C GLY A 352 -24.32 -15.37 -0.65
N ILE A 353 -23.28 -15.07 -1.43
CA ILE A 353 -22.42 -13.93 -1.11
C ILE A 353 -23.14 -12.63 -1.49
N GLY A 354 -23.54 -11.87 -0.48
CA GLY A 354 -24.23 -10.61 -0.64
C GLY A 354 -23.31 -9.52 -1.19
N TRP A 355 -23.83 -8.73 -2.12
CA TRP A 355 -23.26 -7.46 -2.53
C TRP A 355 -23.84 -6.33 -1.67
N THR A 356 -22.98 -5.47 -1.16
CA THR A 356 -23.33 -4.27 -0.41
C THR A 356 -23.11 -3.06 -1.30
N LEU A 357 -24.13 -2.22 -1.45
CA LEU A 357 -23.98 -0.94 -2.12
C LEU A 357 -23.30 0.05 -1.16
N LEU A 358 -22.15 0.59 -1.57
CA LEU A 358 -21.34 1.49 -0.75
C LEU A 358 -21.67 2.96 -1.04
N ALA A 359 -21.77 3.31 -2.33
CA ALA A 359 -22.04 4.67 -2.76
C ALA A 359 -22.85 4.69 -4.06
N SER A 360 -23.67 5.73 -4.20
CA SER A 360 -24.38 6.07 -5.42
C SER A 360 -24.18 7.55 -5.69
N SER A 361 -23.42 7.89 -6.72
CA SER A 361 -23.13 9.28 -7.09
C SER A 361 -23.94 9.76 -8.29
N GLU A 362 -24.66 8.85 -8.97
CA GLU A 362 -25.36 9.13 -10.23
C GLU A 362 -24.46 9.79 -11.30
N GLY A 363 -23.15 9.55 -11.23
CA GLY A 363 -22.16 10.12 -12.14
C GLY A 363 -21.51 11.41 -11.66
N ALA A 364 -21.87 11.93 -10.49
CA ALA A 364 -21.20 13.07 -9.88
C ALA A 364 -19.75 12.72 -9.47
N PRO A 365 -18.82 13.70 -9.49
CA PRO A 365 -17.50 13.58 -8.87
C PRO A 365 -17.62 13.17 -7.41
N GLY A 366 -16.80 12.22 -7.01
CA GLY A 366 -16.79 11.72 -5.64
C GLY A 366 -15.44 11.16 -5.26
N HIS A 367 -15.34 10.74 -4.01
CA HIS A 367 -14.17 10.05 -3.50
C HIS A 367 -14.54 9.10 -2.37
N PHE A 368 -13.63 8.20 -2.06
CA PHE A 368 -13.63 7.42 -0.84
C PHE A 368 -12.20 7.23 -0.37
N PHE A 369 -12.01 7.03 0.92
CA PHE A 369 -10.72 6.68 1.47
C PHE A 369 -10.61 5.17 1.64
N PHE A 370 -9.41 4.64 1.65
CA PHE A 370 -9.17 3.22 1.85
C PHE A 370 -7.94 2.97 2.72
N ASP A 371 -8.10 2.11 3.72
CA ASP A 371 -7.01 1.66 4.61
C ASP A 371 -6.34 0.43 4.01
N LEU A 372 -5.04 0.52 3.75
CA LEU A 372 -4.23 -0.57 3.20
C LEU A 372 -3.60 -1.39 4.33
N GLY A 373 -3.83 -2.70 4.29
CA GLY A 373 -3.10 -3.67 5.09
C GLY A 373 -2.13 -4.50 4.26
N PRO A 374 -1.30 -5.34 4.90
CA PRO A 374 -0.36 -6.24 4.20
C PRO A 374 -1.02 -7.27 3.27
N ARG A 375 -2.35 -7.45 3.38
CA ARG A 375 -3.15 -8.39 2.60
C ARG A 375 -4.20 -7.68 1.72
N GLY A 376 -3.95 -6.42 1.36
CA GLY A 376 -4.85 -5.58 0.57
C GLY A 376 -5.72 -4.63 1.41
N ILE A 377 -6.77 -4.08 0.79
CA ILE A 377 -7.64 -3.09 1.45
C ILE A 377 -8.37 -3.72 2.65
N ARG A 378 -8.25 -3.08 3.81
CA ARG A 378 -8.93 -3.44 5.06
C ARG A 378 -10.30 -2.79 5.19
N THR A 379 -10.38 -1.50 4.90
CA THR A 379 -11.57 -0.68 5.13
C THR A 379 -11.71 0.34 4.00
N LEU A 380 -12.94 0.56 3.54
CA LEU A 380 -13.31 1.69 2.70
C LEU A 380 -14.09 2.70 3.54
N LEU A 381 -13.79 3.98 3.40
CA LEU A 381 -14.40 5.07 4.16
C LEU A 381 -15.07 6.04 3.19
N PHE A 382 -16.35 6.30 3.40
CA PHE A 382 -17.11 7.23 2.56
C PHE A 382 -17.56 8.42 3.39
N ASP A 383 -17.51 9.61 2.79
CA ASP A 383 -18.08 10.83 3.38
C ASP A 383 -19.62 10.80 3.36
N SER A 384 -20.20 10.02 2.44
CA SER A 384 -21.64 9.85 2.30
C SER A 384 -22.15 8.65 3.10
N PRO A 385 -23.33 8.75 3.73
CA PRO A 385 -23.96 7.61 4.38
C PRO A 385 -24.29 6.50 3.37
N PRO A 386 -24.37 5.23 3.82
CA PRO A 386 -24.74 4.11 2.97
C PRO A 386 -26.11 4.36 2.32
N PRO A 387 -26.24 4.16 1.00
CA PRO A 387 -27.52 4.28 0.30
C PRO A 387 -28.53 3.21 0.77
N ALA A 388 -29.82 3.50 0.58
CA ALA A 388 -30.91 2.63 1.03
C ALA A 388 -30.83 1.21 0.40
N PRO A 389 -31.18 0.14 1.14
CA PRO A 389 -30.99 -1.26 0.73
C PRO A 389 -31.94 -1.75 -0.38
N THR A 390 -32.71 -0.87 -1.00
CA THR A 390 -33.77 -1.23 -1.97
C THR A 390 -33.27 -1.55 -3.37
N ILE A 391 -31.96 -1.50 -3.61
CA ILE A 391 -31.39 -1.60 -4.96
C ILE A 391 -30.99 -3.07 -5.24
N PRO A 392 -31.34 -3.64 -6.42
CA PRO A 392 -30.94 -4.99 -6.81
C PRO A 392 -29.40 -5.12 -6.93
N GLN A 393 -28.90 -6.35 -6.74
CA GLN A 393 -27.47 -6.68 -6.84
C GLN A 393 -26.84 -6.19 -8.16
N PRO A 394 -25.51 -5.92 -8.18
CA PRO A 394 -24.83 -5.47 -9.38
C PRO A 394 -24.97 -6.50 -10.50
N ARG A 395 -25.25 -6.03 -11.71
CA ARG A 395 -25.28 -6.88 -12.90
C ARG A 395 -23.86 -7.17 -13.34
N LEU A 396 -23.31 -8.29 -12.91
CA LEU A 396 -21.98 -8.73 -13.34
C LEU A 396 -22.01 -9.13 -14.82
N PRO A 397 -20.93 -8.88 -15.58
CA PRO A 397 -20.81 -9.41 -16.93
C PRO A 397 -20.85 -10.95 -16.90
N ILE A 398 -21.38 -11.58 -17.94
CA ILE A 398 -21.43 -13.04 -18.06
C ILE A 398 -20.28 -13.46 -18.98
N PRO A 399 -19.26 -14.19 -18.46
CA PRO A 399 -18.21 -14.75 -19.29
C PRO A 399 -18.78 -15.68 -20.34
N LEU A 400 -18.36 -15.52 -21.60
CA LEU A 400 -18.67 -16.48 -22.67
C LEU A 400 -17.80 -17.73 -22.56
N SER A 401 -16.59 -17.57 -22.03
CA SER A 401 -15.64 -18.65 -21.78
C SER A 401 -15.94 -19.39 -20.47
N PRO A 402 -15.71 -20.72 -20.43
CA PRO A 402 -15.86 -21.48 -19.20
C PRO A 402 -14.75 -21.11 -18.20
N ARG A 403 -15.11 -21.02 -16.92
CA ARG A 403 -14.13 -20.86 -15.84
C ARG A 403 -13.14 -22.04 -15.87
N PRO A 404 -11.82 -21.79 -15.77
CA PRO A 404 -10.84 -22.86 -15.68
C PRO A 404 -11.09 -23.78 -14.49
N LEU A 405 -10.89 -25.08 -14.69
CA LEU A 405 -10.91 -26.07 -13.61
C LEU A 405 -9.69 -25.90 -12.72
N SER A 406 -9.89 -25.98 -11.40
CA SER A 406 -8.81 -26.05 -10.41
C SER A 406 -9.21 -27.03 -9.31
N ARG A 407 -8.27 -27.89 -8.90
CA ARG A 407 -8.45 -28.82 -7.75
C ARG A 407 -8.25 -28.12 -6.42
N THR A 408 -7.65 -26.94 -6.44
CA THR A 408 -7.40 -26.10 -5.26
C THR A 408 -8.42 -24.97 -5.18
N LEU A 409 -8.57 -24.38 -3.99
CA LEU A 409 -9.28 -23.13 -3.75
C LEU A 409 -8.55 -21.94 -4.40
N GLU A 410 -8.43 -21.98 -5.72
CA GLU A 410 -7.75 -20.97 -6.52
C GLU A 410 -8.72 -19.84 -6.90
N GLU A 411 -8.31 -18.62 -6.58
CA GLU A 411 -8.99 -17.42 -7.05
C GLU A 411 -8.69 -17.21 -8.54
N PHE A 412 -9.75 -17.03 -9.30
CA PHE A 412 -9.65 -16.63 -10.69
C PHE A 412 -10.24 -15.24 -10.87
N TYR A 413 -9.56 -14.47 -11.67
CA TYR A 413 -9.96 -13.16 -12.11
C TYR A 413 -10.32 -13.26 -13.59
N TRP A 414 -11.36 -12.53 -14.01
CA TRP A 414 -11.82 -12.54 -15.39
C TRP A 414 -11.87 -11.13 -15.94
N SER A 415 -11.43 -10.98 -17.18
CA SER A 415 -11.62 -9.75 -17.94
C SER A 415 -11.79 -10.07 -19.42
N SER A 416 -12.25 -9.07 -20.17
CA SER A 416 -12.45 -9.19 -21.61
C SER A 416 -12.26 -7.85 -22.31
N ALA A 417 -11.85 -7.91 -23.56
CA ALA A 417 -11.72 -6.74 -24.43
C ALA A 417 -12.21 -7.05 -25.85
N PRO A 418 -12.89 -6.09 -26.51
CA PRO A 418 -13.09 -6.16 -27.95
C PRO A 418 -11.73 -6.12 -28.66
N THR A 419 -11.60 -6.85 -29.77
CA THR A 419 -10.40 -6.76 -30.64
C THR A 419 -10.60 -5.89 -31.87
N GLU A 420 -11.83 -5.41 -32.08
CA GLU A 420 -12.14 -4.39 -33.07
C GLU A 420 -11.47 -3.07 -32.68
N ASP A 421 -11.00 -2.34 -33.69
CA ASP A 421 -10.42 -0.99 -33.55
C ASP A 421 -9.23 -0.87 -32.59
N ILE A 422 -8.51 -1.97 -32.31
CA ILE A 422 -7.25 -1.92 -31.55
C ILE A 422 -6.22 -1.07 -32.31
N VAL A 423 -5.84 0.07 -31.76
CA VAL A 423 -4.86 0.98 -32.37
C VAL A 423 -3.40 0.60 -32.08
N GLN A 424 -3.15 -0.11 -30.98
CA GLN A 424 -1.81 -0.43 -30.51
C GLN A 424 -1.84 -1.63 -29.55
N ILE A 425 -0.82 -2.49 -29.64
CA ILE A 425 -0.57 -3.58 -28.70
C ILE A 425 0.81 -3.36 -28.08
N LEU A 426 0.92 -3.48 -26.76
CA LEU A 426 2.17 -3.33 -26.02
C LEU A 426 2.46 -4.61 -25.23
N PRO A 427 3.34 -5.49 -25.74
CA PRO A 427 3.80 -6.65 -24.98
C PRO A 427 4.54 -6.22 -23.72
N SER A 428 4.46 -6.99 -22.65
CA SER A 428 5.23 -6.76 -21.42
C SER A 428 6.22 -7.92 -21.25
N TYR A 429 7.52 -7.63 -21.25
CA TYR A 429 8.56 -8.65 -21.14
C TYR A 429 9.08 -8.73 -19.70
N HIS A 430 8.35 -9.45 -18.84
CA HIS A 430 8.81 -9.73 -17.49
C HIS A 430 8.49 -11.16 -17.06
N HIS A 431 9.40 -11.77 -16.29
CA HIS A 431 9.29 -13.17 -15.87
C HIS A 431 8.67 -13.37 -14.48
N ARG A 432 8.47 -12.33 -13.65
CA ARG A 432 7.79 -12.44 -12.34
C ARG A 432 7.26 -11.09 -11.84
N GLY A 433 5.94 -10.98 -11.67
CA GLY A 433 5.24 -10.03 -10.77
C GLY A 433 5.55 -8.52 -10.89
N GLY A 434 4.52 -7.69 -11.05
CA GLY A 434 4.65 -6.27 -10.73
C GLY A 434 3.57 -5.34 -11.29
N GLU A 435 3.59 -4.14 -10.69
CA GLU A 435 2.77 -2.92 -10.78
C GLU A 435 2.16 -2.56 -12.14
N TYR A 436 0.89 -2.13 -12.10
CA TYR A 436 0.04 -1.86 -13.26
C TYR A 436 -0.20 -0.38 -13.49
N GLY A 437 -0.25 0.03 -14.76
CA GLY A 437 -0.53 1.41 -15.18
C GLY A 437 -1.43 1.54 -16.42
N THR A 438 -1.60 2.77 -16.91
CA THR A 438 -2.72 3.40 -17.66
C THR A 438 -3.29 2.78 -18.95
N LYS A 439 -3.19 1.46 -19.25
CA LYS A 439 -3.65 0.88 -20.55
C LYS A 439 -4.35 -0.47 -20.38
N ALA A 440 -5.33 -0.78 -21.26
CA ALA A 440 -6.01 -2.08 -21.27
C ALA A 440 -4.98 -3.21 -21.50
N CYS A 441 -4.95 -4.21 -20.60
CA CYS A 441 -3.93 -5.25 -20.57
C CYS A 441 -4.55 -6.66 -20.63
N VAL A 442 -3.81 -7.60 -21.21
CA VAL A 442 -4.11 -9.04 -21.15
C VAL A 442 -3.20 -9.65 -20.08
N GLY A 443 -3.76 -9.92 -18.90
CA GLY A 443 -3.03 -10.50 -17.76
C GLY A 443 -2.24 -9.49 -16.92
N GLN A 444 -1.24 -9.98 -16.17
CA GLN A 444 -0.38 -9.13 -15.33
C GLN A 444 0.63 -8.36 -16.18
N VAL A 445 0.65 -7.03 -16.10
CA VAL A 445 1.49 -6.17 -16.96
C VAL A 445 2.28 -5.17 -16.11
N ARG A 446 3.58 -5.08 -16.40
CA ARG A 446 4.51 -4.09 -15.82
C ARG A 446 4.79 -2.97 -16.81
N LEU A 447 4.44 -1.73 -16.46
CA LEU A 447 4.64 -0.59 -17.37
C LEU A 447 6.11 -0.28 -17.64
N ASP A 448 6.99 -0.49 -16.66
CA ASP A 448 8.44 -0.31 -16.78
C ASP A 448 9.09 -1.37 -17.67
N HIS A 449 8.36 -2.43 -18.02
CA HIS A 449 8.81 -3.54 -18.87
C HIS A 449 8.02 -3.65 -20.19
N LEU A 450 7.36 -2.57 -20.61
CA LEU A 450 6.70 -2.56 -21.91
C LEU A 450 7.72 -2.65 -23.05
N GLY A 451 7.46 -3.60 -23.93
CA GLY A 451 8.11 -3.76 -25.20
C GLY A 451 7.72 -2.67 -26.21
N PRO A 452 8.34 -2.72 -27.40
CA PRO A 452 7.96 -1.84 -28.49
C PRO A 452 6.49 -2.04 -28.87
N ALA A 453 5.84 -0.94 -29.24
CA ALA A 453 4.48 -0.92 -29.73
C ALA A 453 4.35 -1.72 -31.04
N LEU A 454 3.43 -2.69 -31.03
CA LEU A 454 2.96 -3.35 -32.24
C LEU A 454 1.73 -2.59 -32.74
N ILE A 455 1.81 -2.07 -33.96
CA ILE A 455 0.69 -1.38 -34.62
C ILE A 455 -0.04 -2.41 -35.48
N PRO A 456 -1.32 -2.71 -35.20
CA PRO A 456 -2.08 -3.66 -35.98
C PRO A 456 -2.21 -3.23 -37.45
N ASP A 457 -1.76 -4.09 -38.34
CA ASP A 457 -2.23 -4.13 -39.72
C ASP A 457 -3.37 -5.14 -39.76
N TYR A 458 -4.61 -4.68 -39.93
CA TYR A 458 -5.80 -5.53 -39.89
C TYR A 458 -5.85 -6.60 -41.01
N SER A 459 -4.92 -6.57 -41.98
CA SER A 459 -4.72 -7.68 -42.91
C SER A 459 -4.01 -8.88 -42.28
N GLN A 460 -3.24 -8.65 -41.22
CA GLN A 460 -2.52 -9.66 -40.43
C GLN A 460 -3.41 -10.23 -39.32
N ARG A 461 -2.97 -11.33 -38.71
CA ARG A 461 -3.58 -11.90 -37.50
C ARG A 461 -2.68 -11.64 -36.29
N LEU A 462 -3.29 -11.53 -35.12
CA LEU A 462 -2.58 -11.49 -33.85
C LEU A 462 -2.36 -12.92 -33.36
N TYR A 463 -1.12 -13.28 -33.03
CA TYR A 463 -0.77 -14.59 -32.49
C TYR A 463 -0.17 -14.44 -31.09
N LEU A 464 -0.76 -15.15 -30.12
CA LEU A 464 -0.28 -15.24 -28.75
C LEU A 464 0.45 -16.58 -28.56
N GLY A 465 1.76 -16.52 -28.32
CA GLY A 465 2.63 -17.67 -28.15
C GLY A 465 2.73 -18.07 -26.69
N PHE A 466 2.23 -19.26 -26.35
CA PHE A 466 2.22 -19.77 -24.99
C PHE A 466 3.35 -20.76 -24.75
N LYS A 467 4.08 -20.55 -23.65
CA LYS A 467 5.05 -21.50 -23.11
C LYS A 467 4.44 -22.18 -21.89
N ARG A 468 4.74 -23.47 -21.74
CA ARG A 468 4.25 -24.29 -20.61
C ARG A 468 5.35 -24.47 -19.58
N LEU A 469 5.13 -24.03 -18.35
CA LEU A 469 5.97 -24.34 -17.19
C LEU A 469 5.24 -25.31 -16.23
N LYS A 470 5.89 -25.64 -15.11
CA LYS A 470 5.29 -26.50 -14.08
C LYS A 470 4.08 -25.82 -13.42
N GLU A 471 4.13 -24.50 -13.32
CA GLU A 471 3.15 -23.65 -12.64
C GLU A 471 1.91 -23.42 -13.50
N GLY A 472 2.07 -23.38 -14.83
CA GLY A 472 0.99 -23.18 -15.78
C GLY A 472 1.46 -22.66 -17.14
N PRO A 473 0.55 -22.49 -18.11
CA PRO A 473 0.82 -21.80 -19.35
C PRO A 473 0.80 -20.28 -19.14
N PHE A 474 1.75 -19.59 -19.78
CA PHE A 474 1.81 -18.13 -19.82
C PHE A 474 2.17 -17.65 -21.23
N VAL A 475 1.86 -16.39 -21.54
CA VAL A 475 2.20 -15.76 -22.82
C VAL A 475 3.69 -15.41 -22.81
N GLU A 476 4.48 -16.06 -23.66
CA GLU A 476 5.91 -15.80 -23.84
C GLU A 476 6.14 -14.80 -24.99
N ASP A 477 5.31 -14.83 -26.02
CA ASP A 477 5.53 -14.07 -27.25
C ASP A 477 4.21 -13.57 -27.85
N VAL A 478 4.26 -12.43 -28.53
CA VAL A 478 3.12 -11.80 -29.21
C VAL A 478 3.57 -11.34 -30.59
N LYS A 479 2.90 -11.81 -31.64
CA LYS A 479 3.27 -11.51 -33.03
C LYS A 479 2.09 -11.10 -33.88
N LEU A 480 2.35 -10.16 -34.79
CA LEU A 480 1.48 -9.85 -35.91
C LEU A 480 2.04 -10.55 -37.15
N SER A 481 1.22 -11.36 -37.83
CA SER A 481 1.67 -12.13 -39.00
C SER A 481 0.51 -12.50 -39.92
N LEU A 482 0.77 -12.63 -41.23
CA LEU A 482 -0.19 -13.16 -42.20
C LEU A 482 -0.34 -14.68 -42.10
N THR A 483 0.69 -15.36 -41.60
CA THR A 483 0.72 -16.83 -41.47
C THR A 483 1.06 -17.24 -40.03
N PRO A 484 0.60 -18.42 -39.57
CA PRO A 484 0.95 -18.94 -38.26
C PRO A 484 2.48 -18.97 -38.05
N PRO A 485 3.00 -18.50 -36.90
CA PRO A 485 4.44 -18.55 -36.63
C PRO A 485 4.95 -19.99 -36.53
N ASP A 486 6.06 -20.28 -37.24
CA ASP A 486 6.62 -21.63 -37.38
C ASP A 486 7.58 -21.98 -36.22
N SER A 487 7.08 -21.92 -34.98
CA SER A 487 7.85 -22.26 -33.77
C SER A 487 7.22 -23.42 -33.04
N SER A 488 7.87 -24.59 -33.08
CA SER A 488 7.46 -25.80 -32.35
C SER A 488 7.62 -25.69 -30.83
N LEU A 489 8.34 -24.66 -30.34
CA LEU A 489 8.59 -24.44 -28.91
C LEU A 489 7.41 -23.77 -28.20
N LEU A 490 6.52 -23.10 -28.93
CA LEU A 490 5.38 -22.36 -28.39
C LEU A 490 4.07 -22.90 -28.94
N SER A 491 3.04 -22.89 -28.11
CA SER A 491 1.66 -23.14 -28.55
C SER A 491 1.02 -21.82 -28.93
N TRP A 492 0.71 -21.62 -30.21
CA TRP A 492 0.15 -20.36 -30.70
C TRP A 492 -1.38 -20.35 -30.67
N LEU A 493 -1.96 -19.30 -30.10
CA LEU A 493 -3.38 -18.97 -30.22
C LEU A 493 -3.53 -17.82 -31.22
N GLU A 494 -4.27 -18.06 -32.29
CA GLU A 494 -4.67 -17.03 -33.23
C GLU A 494 -5.85 -16.21 -32.66
N VAL A 495 -5.72 -14.89 -32.74
CA VAL A 495 -6.70 -13.91 -32.32
C VAL A 495 -7.16 -13.13 -33.56
N SER A 496 -8.46 -13.24 -33.86
CA SER A 496 -9.18 -12.46 -34.88
C SER A 496 -9.43 -11.04 -34.38
N TRP A 497 -9.49 -10.05 -35.28
CA TRP A 497 -9.79 -8.65 -34.95
C TRP A 497 -11.29 -8.31 -34.83
N SER A 498 -12.17 -9.28 -35.06
CA SER A 498 -13.62 -9.06 -35.12
C SER A 498 -14.38 -9.65 -33.93
N GLU A 499 -13.66 -10.19 -32.94
CA GLU A 499 -14.25 -10.94 -31.84
C GLU A 499 -13.81 -10.39 -30.48
N ARG A 500 -14.48 -10.82 -29.41
CA ARG A 500 -14.09 -10.47 -28.04
C ARG A 500 -13.04 -11.46 -27.54
N LEU A 501 -11.91 -10.95 -27.09
CA LEU A 501 -10.93 -11.72 -26.35
C LEU A 501 -11.34 -11.77 -24.88
N GLU A 502 -11.41 -12.95 -24.29
CA GLU A 502 -11.64 -13.14 -22.86
C GLU A 502 -10.43 -13.83 -22.23
N TRP A 503 -10.16 -13.54 -20.96
CA TRP A 503 -9.13 -14.26 -20.24
C TRP A 503 -9.48 -14.44 -18.77
N TRP A 504 -9.09 -15.60 -18.28
CA TRP A 504 -9.10 -15.98 -16.87
C TRP A 504 -7.67 -16.05 -16.39
N TYR A 505 -7.35 -15.43 -15.27
CA TYR A 505 -6.02 -15.53 -14.68
C TYR A 505 -6.09 -15.80 -13.19
N SER A 506 -5.04 -16.42 -12.68
CA SER A 506 -4.75 -16.64 -11.27
C SER A 506 -3.25 -16.45 -11.07
N TYR A 507 -2.77 -16.59 -9.83
CA TYR A 507 -1.34 -16.58 -9.56
C TYR A 507 -0.56 -17.74 -10.22
N ARG A 508 -1.24 -18.81 -10.66
CA ARG A 508 -0.59 -19.98 -11.30
C ARG A 508 -0.73 -20.00 -12.82
N GLN A 509 -1.86 -19.53 -13.35
CA GLN A 509 -2.22 -19.79 -14.73
C GLN A 509 -2.98 -18.64 -15.39
N CYS A 510 -2.80 -18.52 -16.71
CA CYS A 510 -3.59 -17.64 -17.57
C CYS A 510 -4.21 -18.44 -18.73
N ARG A 511 -5.52 -18.32 -18.87
CA ARG A 511 -6.34 -18.99 -19.90
C ARG A 511 -7.00 -17.93 -20.76
N VAL A 512 -6.64 -17.88 -22.02
CA VAL A 512 -7.17 -16.90 -22.99
C VAL A 512 -8.14 -17.61 -23.94
N TRP A 513 -9.24 -16.96 -24.27
CA TRP A 513 -10.31 -17.47 -25.11
C TRP A 513 -10.73 -16.46 -26.16
N GLN A 514 -11.04 -16.96 -27.36
CA GLN A 514 -11.73 -16.18 -28.38
C GLN A 514 -12.62 -17.10 -29.22
N GLY A 515 -13.94 -16.89 -29.13
CA GLY A 515 -14.92 -17.80 -29.71
C GLY A 515 -14.74 -19.23 -29.17
N ASN A 516 -14.54 -20.19 -30.06
CA ASN A 516 -14.31 -21.59 -29.71
C ASN A 516 -12.83 -21.97 -29.54
N ARG A 517 -11.92 -20.99 -29.61
CA ARG A 517 -10.47 -21.20 -29.48
C ARG A 517 -10.02 -20.85 -28.07
N ALA A 518 -9.11 -21.64 -27.53
CA ALA A 518 -8.56 -21.45 -26.19
C ALA A 518 -7.05 -21.65 -26.17
N SER A 519 -6.38 -20.95 -25.25
CA SER A 519 -4.99 -21.20 -24.94
C SER A 519 -4.81 -22.58 -24.29
N PRO A 520 -3.57 -23.11 -24.28
CA PRO A 520 -3.23 -24.35 -23.59
C PRO A 520 -3.82 -24.50 -22.19
N ALA A 521 -4.18 -25.74 -21.85
CA ALA A 521 -4.57 -26.10 -20.50
C ALA A 521 -3.39 -26.26 -19.54
N THR A 522 -3.55 -25.76 -18.31
CA THR A 522 -2.76 -26.19 -17.15
C THR A 522 -2.98 -27.67 -16.95
N LYS A 523 -1.89 -28.45 -16.84
CA LYS A 523 -1.99 -29.88 -16.54
C LYS A 523 -2.49 -30.02 -15.11
N GLU A 524 -3.58 -30.74 -14.92
CA GLU A 524 -3.95 -31.23 -13.60
C GLU A 524 -2.88 -32.24 -13.17
N PHE A 525 -2.16 -31.96 -12.10
CA PHE A 525 -1.39 -32.96 -11.37
C PHE A 525 -2.28 -33.54 -10.27
#